data_AF-A0A838RGC7-F1
#
_entry.id   AF-A0A838RGC7-F1
#
_cell.length_a   1.000
_cell.length_b   1.000
_cell.length_c   1.000
_cell.angle_alpha   90.00
_cell.angle_beta   90.00
_cell.angle_gamma   90.00
#
_symmetry.space_group_name_H-M   'P 1'
#
loop_
_entity.id
_entity.type
_entity.pdbx_description
1 polymer ?
#
loop_
_entity_poly.entity_id
_entity_poly.type
_entity_poly.pdbx_seq_one_letter_code
_entity_poly.pdbx_strand_id
1 'polypeptide(L)'
;GQTEVCHLWNLLAEETREGEVYLTLLRKLERERAALGGAVFDVLGKALAGKALRQLMIEAVRYGDQPEVRARLAEVVEGALDQARLRELLDERALAHDVMDASRVGAIRREMERLAARKLQPHYIASFFKEVFQHLGGTLREREAGRYEITHVPAVIRQRSETLTLRETILPRYERVCFEKESRQLPGKPEAALLTPGHALLAGVVDLLLERHRDLMKQGAILVDESDPGETMRALFYLEHAIQDGRPTPGGGRHVVSQRLQFVEIPLGSDDATPQHAGYAPYLDYRPLAEGEQGLLASAVAEVLSTQALEEVAVAYAIRTLVPEHLREVRQVKPALIDKTRAAVHARLTKEINHWDHRAEELKAAESAGRPNAKLNSGLARQRADELQGRYQRRMEELDQGSGSVTP
;
A
#
# COMPACT_ATOMS: atom_id res chain seq x y z
N GLY A 1 5.42 14.68 -0.10
CA GLY A 1 4.64 15.34 -1.15
C GLY A 1 5.05 16.78 -1.12
N GLN A 2 5.84 17.21 -2.10
CA GLN A 2 6.23 18.60 -2.24
C GLN A 2 4.98 19.38 -2.68
N THR A 3 4.61 20.42 -1.95
CA THR A 3 3.45 21.29 -2.27
C THR A 3 3.84 22.47 -3.14
N GLU A 4 5.12 22.83 -3.14
CA GLU A 4 5.69 23.94 -3.89
C GLU A 4 6.26 23.48 -5.23
N VAL A 5 6.26 24.37 -6.21
CA VAL A 5 6.89 24.13 -7.51
C VAL A 5 8.41 24.04 -7.30
N CYS A 6 8.97 22.84 -7.50
CA CYS A 6 10.42 22.66 -7.52
C CYS A 6 10.98 23.19 -8.84
N HIS A 7 11.76 24.26 -8.76
CA HIS A 7 12.56 24.74 -9.88
C HIS A 7 13.98 24.18 -9.78
N LEU A 8 14.45 23.53 -10.85
CA LEU A 8 15.85 23.13 -11.00
C LEU A 8 16.47 24.05 -12.04
N TRP A 9 17.48 24.81 -11.64
CA TRP A 9 18.25 25.66 -12.54
C TRP A 9 19.62 25.03 -12.77
N ASN A 10 19.90 24.65 -14.02
CA ASN A 10 21.23 24.29 -14.48
C ASN A 10 21.85 25.51 -15.15
N LEU A 11 22.89 26.08 -14.54
CA LEU A 11 23.63 27.20 -15.11
C LEU A 11 24.66 26.65 -16.10
N LEU A 12 24.52 27.05 -17.37
CA LEU A 12 25.39 26.63 -18.46
C LEU A 12 25.92 27.88 -19.14
N ALA A 13 27.22 27.91 -19.42
CA ALA A 13 27.83 28.99 -20.20
C ALA A 13 27.65 28.69 -21.70
N GLU A 14 26.99 29.59 -22.42
CA GLU A 14 26.58 29.40 -23.83
C GLU A 14 27.77 29.40 -24.81
N GLU A 15 28.96 29.82 -24.36
CA GLU A 15 30.19 29.91 -25.16
C GLU A 15 31.30 28.97 -24.66
N THR A 16 30.93 27.91 -23.92
CA THR A 16 31.88 26.88 -23.52
C THR A 16 31.61 25.56 -24.22
N ARG A 17 32.69 24.80 -24.45
CA ARG A 17 32.66 23.45 -25.06
C ARG A 17 31.68 22.51 -24.35
N GLU A 18 31.55 22.65 -23.03
CA GLU A 18 30.62 21.89 -22.20
C GLU A 18 29.17 22.33 -22.41
N GLY A 19 28.95 23.64 -22.57
CA GLY A 19 27.64 24.25 -22.82
C GLY A 19 27.01 23.76 -24.13
N GLU A 20 27.77 23.72 -25.22
CA GLU A 20 27.25 23.27 -26.53
C GLU A 20 26.74 21.82 -26.51
N VAL A 21 27.48 20.92 -25.83
CA VAL A 21 27.08 19.51 -25.71
C VAL A 21 25.84 19.39 -24.83
N TYR A 22 25.80 20.11 -23.71
CA TYR A 22 24.66 20.08 -22.80
C TYR A 22 23.40 20.66 -23.46
N LEU A 23 23.54 21.74 -24.22
CA LEU A 23 22.46 22.38 -24.96
C LEU A 23 21.91 21.46 -26.07
N THR A 24 22.79 20.75 -26.78
CA THR A 24 22.39 19.77 -27.80
C THR A 24 21.61 18.61 -27.18
N LEU A 25 22.07 18.09 -26.05
CA LEU A 25 21.39 17.05 -25.29
C LEU A 25 20.00 17.51 -24.81
N LEU A 26 19.93 18.69 -24.17
CA LEU A 26 18.66 19.25 -23.68
C LEU A 26 17.66 19.52 -24.80
N ARG A 27 18.10 20.08 -25.93
CA ARG A 27 17.24 20.32 -27.10
C ARG A 27 16.67 19.02 -27.66
N LYS A 28 17.47 17.96 -27.73
CA LYS A 28 16.97 16.66 -28.18
C LYS A 28 15.98 16.07 -27.17
N LEU A 29 16.29 16.15 -25.88
CA LEU A 29 15.39 15.72 -24.81
C LEU A 29 14.04 16.45 -24.83
N GLU A 30 14.02 17.75 -25.11
CA GLU A 30 12.77 18.50 -25.28
C GLU A 30 11.95 18.04 -26.47
N ARG A 31 12.60 17.72 -27.60
CA ARG A 31 11.92 17.16 -28.79
C ARG A 31 11.29 15.81 -28.49
N GLU A 32 12.07 14.90 -27.89
CA GLU A 32 11.56 13.57 -27.51
C GLU A 32 10.49 13.68 -26.41
N ARG A 33 10.63 14.61 -25.46
CA ARG A 33 9.63 14.88 -24.44
C ARG A 33 8.30 15.31 -25.06
N ALA A 34 8.33 16.20 -26.05
CA ALA A 34 7.13 16.63 -26.75
C ALA A 34 6.48 15.48 -27.52
N ALA A 35 7.28 14.62 -28.15
CA ALA A 35 6.81 13.45 -28.89
C ALA A 35 6.25 12.33 -27.99
N LEU A 36 6.74 12.22 -26.74
CA LEU A 36 6.40 11.17 -25.78
C LEU A 36 5.55 11.67 -24.59
N GLY A 37 4.92 12.83 -24.71
CA GLY A 37 3.91 13.30 -23.74
C GLY A 37 4.44 13.68 -22.35
N GLY A 38 5.73 14.06 -22.22
CA GLY A 38 6.26 14.68 -21.00
C GLY A 38 7.11 13.81 -20.08
N ALA A 39 7.16 12.48 -20.25
CA ALA A 39 7.76 11.53 -19.29
C ALA A 39 9.26 11.23 -19.48
N VAL A 40 9.95 11.88 -20.42
CA VAL A 40 11.33 11.51 -20.83
C VAL A 40 12.38 11.79 -19.75
N PHE A 41 12.14 12.75 -18.85
CA PHE A 41 13.07 13.07 -17.77
C PHE A 41 13.22 11.95 -16.73
N ASP A 42 12.22 11.07 -16.61
CA ASP A 42 12.24 9.96 -15.64
C ASP A 42 13.17 8.81 -16.05
N VAL A 43 13.63 8.80 -17.30
CA VAL A 43 14.41 7.69 -17.91
C VAL A 43 15.85 8.09 -18.25
N LEU A 44 16.17 9.38 -18.09
CA LEU A 44 17.44 9.99 -18.44
C LEU A 44 18.65 9.27 -17.81
N GLY A 45 18.53 8.88 -16.53
CA GLY A 45 19.60 8.17 -15.82
C GLY A 45 19.81 6.71 -16.25
N LYS A 46 18.83 6.09 -16.93
CA LYS A 46 18.96 4.74 -17.52
C LYS A 46 19.38 4.81 -18.98
N ALA A 47 18.83 5.75 -19.75
CA ALA A 47 19.18 5.98 -21.15
C ALA A 47 20.66 6.39 -21.29
N LEU A 48 21.15 7.19 -20.35
CA LEU A 48 22.54 7.62 -20.26
C LEU A 48 23.17 6.99 -19.01
N ALA A 49 23.59 5.73 -19.10
CA ALA A 49 24.30 5.06 -18.01
C ALA A 49 25.47 5.95 -17.51
N GLY A 50 25.57 6.19 -16.21
CA GLY A 50 26.40 7.26 -15.62
C GLY A 50 27.90 7.28 -15.98
N LYS A 51 28.45 6.18 -16.53
CA LYS A 51 29.81 6.18 -17.12
C LYS A 51 29.88 6.86 -18.49
N ALA A 52 28.84 6.76 -19.32
CA ALA A 52 28.81 7.27 -20.69
C ALA A 52 28.73 8.81 -20.73
N LEU A 53 27.85 9.44 -19.94
CA LEU A 53 27.70 10.90 -19.96
C LEU A 53 28.97 11.62 -19.48
N ARG A 54 29.58 11.15 -18.39
CA ARG A 54 30.85 11.69 -17.89
C ARG A 54 31.98 11.53 -18.91
N GLN A 55 32.07 10.37 -19.57
CA GLN A 55 33.09 10.12 -20.59
C GLN A 55 32.89 11.01 -21.82
N LEU A 56 31.63 11.16 -22.27
CA LEU A 56 31.23 12.05 -23.36
C LEU A 56 31.59 13.51 -23.07
N MET A 57 31.40 13.96 -21.83
CA MET A 57 31.82 15.31 -21.41
C MET A 57 33.35 15.47 -21.42
N ILE A 58 34.10 14.47 -20.95
CA ILE A 58 35.57 14.50 -20.97
C ILE A 58 36.10 14.51 -22.40
N GLU A 59 35.50 13.74 -23.29
CA GLU A 59 35.89 13.67 -24.71
C GLU A 59 35.57 14.98 -25.44
N ALA A 60 34.41 15.60 -25.16
CA ALA A 60 34.04 16.90 -25.68
C ALA A 60 35.01 18.02 -25.24
N VAL A 61 35.48 17.97 -23.98
CA VAL A 61 36.45 18.94 -23.45
C VAL A 61 37.83 18.76 -24.08
N ARG A 62 38.26 17.51 -24.31
CA ARG A 62 39.61 17.18 -24.78
C ARG A 62 39.80 17.33 -26.29
N TYR A 63 38.78 17.03 -27.09
CA TYR A 63 38.92 16.89 -28.56
C TYR A 63 37.81 17.59 -29.37
N GLY A 64 37.03 18.49 -28.75
CA GLY A 64 35.88 19.16 -29.38
C GLY A 64 36.17 20.04 -30.61
N ASP A 65 37.44 20.37 -30.87
CA ASP A 65 37.86 21.14 -32.07
C ASP A 65 37.95 20.27 -33.34
N GLN A 66 37.88 18.93 -33.21
CA GLN A 66 37.90 18.02 -34.36
C GLN A 66 36.47 17.80 -34.89
N PRO A 67 36.20 18.10 -36.18
CA PRO A 67 34.86 17.92 -36.77
C PRO A 67 34.38 16.46 -36.72
N GLU A 68 35.31 15.50 -36.80
CA GLU A 68 35.03 14.07 -36.68
C GLU A 68 34.54 13.68 -35.27
N VAL A 69 35.11 14.28 -34.22
CA VAL A 69 34.72 14.04 -32.83
C VAL A 69 33.36 14.66 -32.55
N ARG A 70 33.07 15.86 -33.07
CA ARG A 70 31.74 16.48 -32.95
C ARG A 70 30.64 15.65 -33.62
N ALA A 71 30.91 15.15 -34.83
CA ALA A 71 29.97 14.28 -35.55
C ALA A 71 29.70 12.98 -34.77
N ARG A 72 30.75 12.34 -34.25
CA ARG A 72 30.63 11.13 -33.44
C ARG A 72 29.87 11.37 -32.12
N LEU A 73 30.13 12.48 -31.43
CA LEU A 73 29.41 12.84 -30.21
C LEU A 73 27.92 13.09 -30.50
N ALA A 74 27.60 13.77 -31.60
CA ALA A 74 26.22 13.97 -32.03
C ALA A 74 25.53 12.64 -32.35
N GLU A 75 26.20 11.72 -33.05
CA GLU A 75 25.69 10.38 -33.37
C GLU A 75 25.45 9.52 -32.12
N VAL A 76 26.35 9.59 -31.13
CA VAL A 76 26.18 8.86 -29.86
C VAL A 76 25.01 9.43 -29.03
N VAL A 77 24.86 10.76 -28.99
CA VAL A 77 23.68 11.39 -28.39
C VAL A 77 22.42 11.04 -29.17
N GLU A 78 22.53 10.92 -30.50
CA GLU A 78 21.43 10.58 -31.38
C GLU A 78 20.91 9.15 -31.08
N GLY A 79 21.80 8.17 -31.02
CA GLY A 79 21.46 6.78 -30.74
C GLY A 79 21.13 6.48 -29.27
N ALA A 80 21.67 7.24 -28.31
CA ALA A 80 21.33 7.07 -26.89
C ALA A 80 19.92 7.57 -26.56
N LEU A 81 19.39 8.49 -27.37
CA LEU A 81 18.05 9.06 -27.26
C LEU A 81 17.13 8.59 -28.39
N ASP A 82 17.35 7.39 -28.91
CA ASP A 82 16.45 6.75 -29.87
C ASP A 82 15.06 6.56 -29.26
N GLN A 83 14.04 7.00 -30.01
CA GLN A 83 12.64 6.98 -29.61
C GLN A 83 12.14 5.55 -29.32
N ALA A 84 12.60 4.54 -30.05
CA ALA A 84 12.22 3.14 -29.81
C ALA A 84 12.76 2.64 -28.46
N ARG A 85 14.04 2.92 -28.19
CA ARG A 85 14.70 2.58 -26.93
C ARG A 85 14.15 3.37 -25.74
N LEU A 86 13.81 4.65 -25.93
CA LEU A 86 13.16 5.47 -24.90
C LEU A 86 11.75 4.95 -24.58
N ARG A 87 10.98 4.50 -25.59
CA ARG A 87 9.70 3.81 -25.37
C ARG A 87 9.87 2.50 -24.62
N GLU A 88 10.82 1.67 -24.99
CA GLU A 88 11.10 0.41 -24.29
C GLU A 88 11.51 0.66 -22.83
N LEU A 89 12.38 1.63 -22.56
CA LEU A 89 12.76 2.00 -21.19
C LEU A 89 11.61 2.65 -20.40
N LEU A 90 10.72 3.38 -21.09
CA LEU A 90 9.48 3.90 -20.51
C LEU A 90 8.51 2.77 -20.20
N ASP A 91 8.41 1.73 -21.04
CA ASP A 91 7.54 0.56 -20.84
C ASP A 91 8.09 -0.35 -19.72
N GLU A 92 9.38 -0.63 -19.72
CA GLU A 92 10.07 -1.33 -18.62
C GLU A 92 9.92 -0.58 -17.30
N ARG A 93 10.01 0.76 -17.35
CA ARG A 93 9.78 1.60 -16.18
C ARG A 93 8.30 1.70 -15.85
N ALA A 94 7.37 1.72 -16.81
CA ALA A 94 5.93 1.69 -16.59
C ALA A 94 5.51 0.41 -15.88
N LEU A 95 6.14 -0.71 -16.24
CA LEU A 95 6.00 -2.00 -15.57
C LEU A 95 6.54 -1.95 -14.12
N ALA A 96 7.57 -1.14 -13.84
CA ALA A 96 8.17 -0.96 -12.51
C ALA A 96 7.57 0.20 -11.68
N HIS A 97 6.99 1.20 -12.32
CA HIS A 97 6.42 2.46 -11.83
C HIS A 97 5.49 2.98 -12.93
N ASP A 98 4.17 2.84 -12.74
CA ASP A 98 3.12 3.17 -13.72
C ASP A 98 3.36 4.49 -14.46
N VAL A 99 3.96 4.43 -15.66
CA VAL A 99 3.87 5.52 -16.64
C VAL A 99 2.63 5.22 -17.46
N MET A 100 1.68 6.14 -17.34
CA MET A 100 0.26 5.89 -17.47
C MET A 100 -0.23 5.95 -18.93
N ASP A 101 -0.62 4.80 -19.49
CA ASP A 101 -1.48 4.74 -20.67
C ASP A 101 -2.90 5.21 -20.30
N ALA A 102 -3.51 6.11 -21.08
CA ALA A 102 -4.81 6.71 -20.80
C ALA A 102 -5.94 5.68 -20.64
N SER A 103 -5.86 4.53 -21.33
CA SER A 103 -6.82 3.43 -21.18
C SER A 103 -6.67 2.71 -19.84
N ARG A 104 -5.43 2.54 -19.37
CA ARG A 104 -5.10 1.97 -18.04
C ARG A 104 -5.39 2.95 -16.91
N VAL A 105 -5.24 4.27 -17.11
CA VAL A 105 -5.67 5.29 -16.13
C VAL A 105 -7.16 5.15 -15.84
N GLY A 106 -8.00 4.91 -16.86
CA GLY A 106 -9.43 4.70 -16.66
C GLY A 106 -9.75 3.42 -15.88
N ALA A 107 -9.02 2.33 -16.13
CA ALA A 107 -9.18 1.08 -15.37
C ALA A 107 -8.68 1.23 -13.92
N ILE A 108 -7.48 1.79 -13.73
CA ILE A 108 -6.88 2.06 -12.41
C ILE A 108 -7.73 3.05 -11.63
N ARG A 109 -8.25 4.10 -12.26
CA ARG A 109 -9.15 5.07 -11.60
C ARG A 109 -10.44 4.41 -11.14
N ARG A 110 -11.08 3.59 -11.99
CA ARG A 110 -12.26 2.81 -11.59
C ARG A 110 -11.95 1.82 -10.45
N GLU A 111 -10.77 1.21 -10.49
CA GLU A 111 -10.32 0.33 -9.42
C GLU A 111 -9.99 1.10 -8.13
N MET A 112 -9.37 2.27 -8.23
CA MET A 112 -9.10 3.19 -7.12
C MET A 112 -10.40 3.72 -6.53
N GLU A 113 -11.38 4.09 -7.35
CA GLU A 113 -12.72 4.50 -6.93
C GLU A 113 -13.44 3.33 -6.23
N ARG A 114 -13.35 2.11 -6.77
CA ARG A 114 -13.86 0.89 -6.13
C ARG A 114 -13.18 0.60 -4.79
N LEU A 115 -11.85 0.76 -4.70
CA LEU A 115 -11.10 0.57 -3.46
C LEU A 115 -11.34 1.69 -2.45
N ALA A 116 -11.54 2.93 -2.92
CA ALA A 116 -11.91 4.06 -2.09
C ALA A 116 -13.33 3.90 -1.53
N ALA A 117 -14.27 3.42 -2.33
CA ALA A 117 -15.62 3.07 -1.89
C ALA A 117 -15.62 1.93 -0.84
N ARG A 118 -14.64 1.02 -0.92
CA ARG A 118 -14.42 -0.03 0.09
C ARG A 118 -13.68 0.47 1.35
N LYS A 119 -13.07 1.66 1.29
CA LYS A 119 -12.24 2.15 2.39
C LYS A 119 -13.12 2.82 3.43
N LEU A 120 -12.98 2.39 4.68
CA LEU A 120 -13.63 3.07 5.80
C LEU A 120 -13.20 4.54 5.82
N GLN A 121 -14.17 5.44 5.75
CA GLN A 121 -13.90 6.87 5.72
C GLN A 121 -13.30 7.34 7.06
N PRO A 122 -12.37 8.30 7.05
CA PRO A 122 -11.77 8.85 8.27
C PRO A 122 -12.79 9.31 9.31
N HIS A 123 -13.93 9.83 8.87
CA HIS A 123 -15.01 10.28 9.76
C HIS A 123 -15.53 9.15 10.66
N TYR A 124 -15.79 7.95 10.12
CA TYR A 124 -16.26 6.81 10.91
C TYR A 124 -15.22 6.35 11.93
N ILE A 125 -13.94 6.34 11.55
CA ILE A 125 -12.83 6.03 12.47
C ILE A 125 -12.77 7.08 13.59
N ALA A 126 -12.94 8.35 13.24
CA ALA A 126 -12.94 9.46 14.20
C ALA A 126 -14.11 9.36 15.19
N SER A 127 -15.33 9.14 14.69
CA SER A 127 -16.53 9.00 15.51
C SER A 127 -16.41 7.81 16.46
N PHE A 128 -16.11 6.62 15.93
CA PHE A 128 -15.87 5.41 16.70
C PHE A 128 -14.79 5.61 17.77
N PHE A 129 -13.62 6.13 17.39
CA PHE A 129 -12.51 6.28 18.32
C PHE A 129 -12.86 7.25 19.45
N LYS A 130 -13.47 8.40 19.13
CA LYS A 130 -13.83 9.40 20.15
C LYS A 130 -14.80 8.82 21.17
N GLU A 131 -15.86 8.16 20.70
CA GLU A 131 -16.88 7.54 21.54
C GLU A 131 -16.26 6.48 22.48
N VAL A 132 -15.55 5.51 21.89
CA VAL A 132 -14.99 4.40 22.66
C VAL A 132 -13.86 4.86 23.58
N PHE A 133 -13.01 5.77 23.12
CA PHE A 133 -11.91 6.27 23.96
C PHE A 133 -12.45 7.02 25.18
N GLN A 134 -13.52 7.82 25.03
CA GLN A 134 -14.20 8.46 26.16
C GLN A 134 -14.84 7.43 27.09
N HIS A 135 -15.53 6.42 26.54
CA HIS A 135 -16.12 5.33 27.32
C HIS A 135 -15.08 4.55 28.14
N LEU A 136 -13.86 4.41 27.62
CA LEU A 136 -12.73 3.77 28.31
C LEU A 136 -12.00 4.70 29.30
N GLY A 137 -12.56 5.88 29.60
CA GLY A 137 -12.03 6.85 30.56
C GLY A 137 -10.96 7.79 29.99
N GLY A 138 -10.79 7.81 28.67
CA GLY A 138 -9.90 8.74 27.99
C GLY A 138 -10.55 10.10 27.74
N THR A 139 -9.75 11.10 27.40
CA THR A 139 -10.25 12.42 27.01
C THR A 139 -9.50 12.94 25.80
N LEU A 140 -10.24 13.36 24.78
CA LEU A 140 -9.72 14.10 23.63
C LEU A 140 -10.20 15.54 23.71
N ARG A 141 -9.33 16.50 23.40
CA ARG A 141 -9.70 17.91 23.31
C ARG A 141 -9.33 18.46 21.94
N GLU A 142 -10.29 19.04 21.24
CA GLU A 142 -9.99 19.70 19.97
C GLU A 142 -9.12 20.94 20.22
N ARG A 143 -8.18 21.18 19.30
CA ARG A 143 -7.21 22.26 19.39
C ARG A 143 -7.19 23.07 18.12
N GLU A 144 -7.07 22.36 17.00
CA GLU A 144 -7.27 22.88 15.66
C GLU A 144 -8.33 22.01 14.98
N ALA A 145 -8.99 22.52 13.93
CA ALA A 145 -10.01 21.75 13.22
C ALA A 145 -9.46 20.39 12.77
N GLY A 146 -10.13 19.30 13.17
CA GLY A 146 -9.72 17.94 12.83
C GLY A 146 -8.49 17.42 13.59
N ARG A 147 -7.99 18.16 14.59
CA ARG A 147 -6.79 17.82 15.38
C ARG A 147 -7.08 17.90 16.88
N TYR A 148 -6.77 16.81 17.56
CA TYR A 148 -7.12 16.59 18.95
C TYR A 148 -5.87 16.38 19.81
N GLU A 149 -5.89 16.86 21.05
CA GLU A 149 -4.88 16.60 22.06
C GLU A 149 -5.38 15.53 23.03
N ILE A 150 -4.47 14.60 23.38
CA ILE A 150 -4.71 13.57 24.40
C ILE A 150 -3.68 13.76 25.50
N THR A 151 -4.10 14.40 26.59
CA THR A 151 -3.21 14.68 27.73
C THR A 151 -2.88 13.44 28.55
N HIS A 152 -3.79 12.46 28.57
CA HIS A 152 -3.62 11.20 29.29
C HIS A 152 -4.34 10.07 28.56
N VAL A 153 -3.61 9.00 28.24
CA VAL A 153 -4.18 7.74 27.73
C VAL A 153 -4.41 6.80 28.91
N PRO A 154 -5.62 6.30 29.18
CA PRO A 154 -5.90 5.37 30.27
C PRO A 154 -4.94 4.17 30.36
N ALA A 155 -4.57 3.78 31.58
CA ALA A 155 -3.62 2.68 31.81
C ALA A 155 -4.09 1.35 31.20
N VAL A 156 -5.40 1.08 31.25
CA VAL A 156 -6.03 -0.13 30.67
C VAL A 156 -5.85 -0.24 29.15
N ILE A 157 -5.69 0.89 28.45
CA ILE A 157 -5.39 0.91 27.01
C ILE A 157 -3.89 0.73 26.79
N ARG A 158 -3.04 1.41 27.59
CA ARG A 158 -1.58 1.33 27.43
C ARG A 158 -1.03 -0.08 27.64
N GLN A 159 -1.58 -0.82 28.61
CA GLN A 159 -1.16 -2.20 28.90
C GLN A 159 -1.38 -3.15 27.71
N ARG A 160 -2.25 -2.78 26.75
CA ARG A 160 -2.50 -3.58 25.54
C ARG A 160 -1.31 -3.65 24.59
N SER A 161 -0.40 -2.68 24.62
CA SER A 161 0.77 -2.73 23.73
C SER A 161 1.65 -3.95 23.98
N GLU A 162 1.70 -4.42 25.23
CA GLU A 162 2.46 -5.61 25.62
C GLU A 162 1.75 -6.88 25.18
N THR A 163 0.45 -7.00 25.43
CA THR A 163 -0.35 -8.19 25.09
C THR A 163 -0.46 -8.41 23.59
N LEU A 164 -0.68 -7.34 22.82
CA LEU A 164 -0.91 -7.42 21.38
C LEU A 164 0.39 -7.50 20.55
N THR A 165 1.56 -7.48 21.20
CA THR A 165 2.87 -7.43 20.53
C THR A 165 2.89 -6.38 19.42
N LEU A 166 2.34 -5.19 19.72
CA LEU A 166 2.26 -4.12 18.72
C LEU A 166 3.67 -3.68 18.34
N ARG A 167 3.85 -3.34 17.06
CA ARG A 167 5.14 -2.84 16.55
C ARG A 167 5.54 -1.51 17.22
N GLU A 168 4.54 -0.75 17.67
CA GLU A 168 4.71 0.56 18.29
C GLU A 168 4.10 0.56 19.69
N THR A 169 4.78 1.21 20.63
CA THR A 169 4.30 1.37 22.00
C THR A 169 3.23 2.46 22.07
N ILE A 170 2.18 2.24 22.86
CA ILE A 170 1.14 3.24 23.09
C ILE A 170 1.69 4.31 24.04
N LEU A 171 1.81 5.55 23.56
CA LEU A 171 2.30 6.67 24.37
C LEU A 171 1.34 7.04 25.51
N PRO A 172 1.85 7.57 26.64
CA PRO A 172 1.01 8.02 27.75
C PRO A 172 0.21 9.29 27.43
N ARG A 173 0.66 10.07 26.45
CA ARG A 173 0.04 11.30 25.95
C ARG A 173 0.37 11.50 24.48
N TYR A 174 -0.51 12.17 23.75
CA TYR A 174 -0.31 12.57 22.36
C TYR A 174 -0.52 14.08 22.25
N GLU A 175 0.50 14.80 21.81
CA GLU A 175 0.44 16.26 21.64
C GLU A 175 -0.63 16.64 20.60
N ARG A 176 -0.62 15.97 19.44
CA ARG A 176 -1.70 16.03 18.44
C ARG A 176 -2.00 14.67 17.85
N VAL A 177 -3.27 14.39 17.62
CA VAL A 177 -3.78 13.25 16.84
C VAL A 177 -4.75 13.76 15.79
N CYS A 178 -4.82 13.08 14.64
CA CYS A 178 -5.77 13.36 13.58
C CYS A 178 -6.24 12.07 12.91
N PHE A 179 -7.33 12.12 12.15
CA PHE A 179 -7.87 10.97 11.41
C PHE A 179 -7.71 11.13 9.89
N GLU A 180 -7.58 12.38 9.44
CA GLU A 180 -7.35 12.75 8.05
C GLU A 180 -5.87 12.97 7.76
N LYS A 181 -5.43 12.60 6.55
CA LYS A 181 -4.02 12.70 6.15
C LYS A 181 -3.60 14.15 6.01
N GLU A 182 -4.51 14.96 5.52
CA GLU A 182 -4.39 16.39 5.26
C GLU A 182 -4.17 17.15 6.58
N SER A 183 -4.73 16.65 7.68
CA SER A 183 -4.60 17.23 9.02
C SER A 183 -3.33 16.82 9.77
N ARG A 184 -2.47 15.98 9.16
CA ARG A 184 -1.26 15.45 9.81
C ARG A 184 -0.19 16.52 10.03
N GLN A 185 0.07 17.32 9.00
CA GLN A 185 1.10 18.37 9.03
C GLN A 185 0.43 19.71 8.75
N LEU A 186 0.59 20.65 9.69
CA LEU A 186 0.19 22.04 9.52
C LEU A 186 1.41 22.94 9.71
N PRO A 187 1.61 23.98 8.87
CA PRO A 187 2.73 24.90 9.01
C PRO A 187 2.78 25.53 10.42
N GLY A 188 3.95 25.48 11.05
CA GLY A 188 4.17 26.08 12.38
C GLY A 188 3.47 25.37 13.54
N LYS A 189 2.92 24.16 13.33
CA LYS A 189 2.29 23.34 14.37
C LYS A 189 3.04 22.00 14.53
N PRO A 190 2.96 21.35 15.71
CA PRO A 190 3.54 20.02 15.90
C PRO A 190 2.94 19.04 14.90
N GLU A 191 3.64 17.95 14.58
CA GLU A 191 3.06 16.88 13.74
C GLU A 191 1.97 16.13 14.51
N ALA A 192 0.83 15.85 13.87
CA ALA A 192 -0.21 15.02 14.46
C ALA A 192 0.04 13.53 14.17
N ALA A 193 -0.17 12.67 15.17
CA ALA A 193 -0.22 11.24 14.96
C ALA A 193 -1.50 10.88 14.18
N LEU A 194 -1.34 10.26 13.01
CA LEU A 194 -2.45 9.85 12.17
C LEU A 194 -3.04 8.54 12.69
N LEU A 195 -4.21 8.62 13.31
CA LEU A 195 -4.96 7.47 13.83
C LEU A 195 -5.71 6.78 12.69
N THR A 196 -5.13 5.70 12.19
CA THR A 196 -5.71 4.85 11.14
C THR A 196 -5.64 3.37 11.56
N PRO A 197 -6.39 2.46 10.91
CA PRO A 197 -6.23 1.02 11.15
C PRO A 197 -4.75 0.63 11.05
N GLY A 198 -4.25 -0.09 12.06
CA GLY A 198 -2.84 -0.42 12.24
C GLY A 198 -2.06 0.49 13.21
N HIS A 199 -2.57 1.68 13.57
CA HIS A 199 -1.97 2.53 14.60
C HIS A 199 -2.16 1.90 15.99
N ALA A 200 -1.10 1.87 16.81
CA ALA A 200 -1.10 1.14 18.08
C ALA A 200 -2.20 1.57 19.06
N LEU A 201 -2.44 2.89 19.19
CA LEU A 201 -3.51 3.42 20.05
C LEU A 201 -4.91 2.95 19.61
N LEU A 202 -5.20 3.00 18.31
CA LEU A 202 -6.49 2.54 17.78
C LEU A 202 -6.65 1.02 17.97
N ALA A 203 -5.59 0.25 17.69
CA ALA A 203 -5.59 -1.19 17.89
C ALA A 203 -5.88 -1.59 19.34
N GLY A 204 -5.23 -0.92 20.31
CA GLY A 204 -5.48 -1.18 21.74
C GLY A 204 -6.90 -0.83 22.19
N VAL A 205 -7.49 0.24 21.63
CA VAL A 205 -8.89 0.61 21.88
C VAL A 205 -9.86 -0.43 21.32
N VAL A 206 -9.66 -0.85 20.07
CA VAL A 206 -10.48 -1.86 19.41
C VAL A 206 -10.41 -3.20 20.16
N ASP A 207 -9.20 -3.64 20.50
CA ASP A 207 -9.00 -4.89 21.23
C ASP A 207 -9.71 -4.90 22.59
N LEU A 208 -9.54 -3.83 23.38
CA LEU A 208 -10.18 -3.72 24.69
C LEU A 208 -11.71 -3.68 24.59
N LEU A 209 -12.26 -3.02 23.57
CA LEU A 209 -13.69 -3.01 23.31
C LEU A 209 -14.19 -4.42 22.96
N LEU A 210 -13.50 -5.11 22.05
CA LEU A 210 -13.85 -6.48 21.66
C LEU A 210 -13.73 -7.45 22.82
N GLU A 211 -12.71 -7.34 23.68
CA GLU A 211 -12.60 -8.18 24.87
C GLU A 211 -13.81 -8.01 25.81
N ARG A 212 -14.24 -6.77 26.04
CA ARG A 212 -15.34 -6.48 26.97
C ARG A 212 -16.72 -6.83 26.43
N HIS A 213 -16.91 -6.73 25.11
CA HIS A 213 -18.25 -6.77 24.49
C HIS A 213 -18.40 -7.85 23.43
N ARG A 214 -17.48 -8.83 23.33
CA ARG A 214 -17.55 -9.92 22.34
C ARG A 214 -18.89 -10.65 22.35
N ASP A 215 -19.42 -10.94 23.53
CA ASP A 215 -20.67 -11.69 23.67
C ASP A 215 -21.89 -10.84 23.29
N LEU A 216 -21.86 -9.53 23.52
CA LEU A 216 -22.91 -8.61 23.05
C LEU A 216 -22.92 -8.53 21.52
N MET A 217 -21.74 -8.53 20.88
CA MET A 217 -21.67 -8.55 19.41
C MET A 217 -22.31 -9.80 18.80
N LYS A 218 -22.39 -10.92 19.53
CA LYS A 218 -23.11 -12.13 19.10
C LYS A 218 -24.62 -12.02 19.26
N GLN A 219 -25.10 -11.19 20.19
CA GLN A 219 -26.54 -10.94 20.37
C GLN A 219 -27.08 -10.04 19.24
N GLY A 220 -26.23 -9.18 18.69
CA GLY A 220 -26.59 -8.24 17.62
C GLY A 220 -27.16 -6.93 18.15
N ALA A 221 -27.62 -6.09 17.23
CA ALA A 221 -28.25 -4.81 17.53
C ALA A 221 -29.35 -4.51 16.50
N ILE A 222 -30.31 -3.68 16.91
CA ILE A 222 -31.36 -3.16 16.03
C ILE A 222 -30.94 -1.77 15.60
N LEU A 223 -30.87 -1.56 14.30
CA LEU A 223 -30.51 -0.30 13.67
C LEU A 223 -31.62 0.10 12.69
N VAL A 224 -31.82 1.39 12.52
CA VAL A 224 -32.83 1.96 11.61
C VAL A 224 -32.10 2.68 10.47
N ASP A 225 -32.43 2.27 9.25
CA ASP A 225 -32.02 2.93 8.03
C ASP A 225 -33.06 4.01 7.68
N GLU A 226 -32.74 5.28 7.93
CA GLU A 226 -33.65 6.40 7.62
C GLU A 226 -33.69 6.74 6.12
N SER A 227 -32.74 6.21 5.34
CA SER A 227 -32.64 6.49 3.91
C SER A 227 -33.51 5.57 3.06
N ASP A 228 -33.95 4.45 3.64
CA ASP A 228 -34.81 3.46 2.99
C ASP A 228 -36.27 3.66 3.40
N PRO A 229 -37.17 4.02 2.45
CA PRO A 229 -38.61 4.13 2.72
C PRO A 229 -39.31 2.77 2.84
N GLY A 230 -38.59 1.65 2.68
CA GLY A 230 -39.12 0.31 2.83
C GLY A 230 -39.60 0.00 4.25
N GLU A 231 -40.69 -0.76 4.33
CA GLU A 231 -41.26 -1.21 5.62
C GLU A 231 -40.81 -2.64 6.00
N THR A 232 -40.09 -3.31 5.09
CA THR A 232 -39.64 -4.69 5.30
C THR A 232 -38.42 -4.70 6.21
N MET A 233 -38.55 -5.37 7.36
CA MET A 233 -37.40 -5.61 8.23
C MET A 233 -36.39 -6.54 7.56
N ARG A 234 -35.10 -6.30 7.83
CA ARG A 234 -34.00 -7.05 7.23
C ARG A 234 -33.05 -7.53 8.32
N ALA A 235 -32.67 -8.80 8.29
CA ALA A 235 -31.56 -9.30 9.09
C ALA A 235 -30.25 -9.06 8.33
N LEU A 236 -29.32 -8.34 8.94
CA LEU A 236 -28.00 -8.04 8.38
C LEU A 236 -26.91 -8.89 9.05
N PHE A 237 -26.27 -9.74 8.26
CA PHE A 237 -25.18 -10.61 8.70
C PHE A 237 -23.83 -10.09 8.25
N TYR A 238 -22.85 -10.21 9.14
CA TYR A 238 -21.45 -9.86 8.94
C TYR A 238 -20.66 -11.15 8.78
N LEU A 239 -20.10 -11.37 7.59
CA LEU A 239 -19.38 -12.60 7.26
C LEU A 239 -17.93 -12.27 6.95
N GLU A 240 -17.02 -12.90 7.67
CA GLU A 240 -15.60 -12.85 7.36
C GLU A 240 -15.19 -14.13 6.64
N HIS A 241 -14.46 -13.98 5.54
CA HIS A 241 -13.80 -15.13 4.91
C HIS A 241 -12.42 -14.75 4.38
N ALA A 242 -11.57 -15.76 4.24
CA ALA A 242 -10.17 -15.59 3.92
C ALA A 242 -9.75 -16.58 2.83
N ILE A 243 -9.23 -16.05 1.73
CA ILE A 243 -8.63 -16.81 0.65
C ILE A 243 -7.18 -17.12 0.99
N GLN A 244 -6.81 -18.38 0.88
CA GLN A 244 -5.50 -18.91 1.26
C GLN A 244 -4.72 -19.46 0.06
N ASP A 245 -3.39 -19.50 0.17
CA ASP A 245 -2.53 -20.18 -0.81
C ASP A 245 -1.73 -21.33 -0.21
N GLY A 246 -0.95 -22.01 -1.05
CA GLY A 246 -0.17 -23.17 -0.67
C GLY A 246 0.99 -22.88 0.28
N ARG A 247 1.28 -21.61 0.63
CA ARG A 247 2.42 -21.30 1.51
C ARG A 247 2.08 -21.67 2.95
N PRO A 248 2.96 -22.40 3.65
CA PRO A 248 2.77 -22.72 5.05
C PRO A 248 2.98 -21.48 5.92
N THR A 249 2.19 -21.36 6.98
CA THR A 249 2.42 -20.42 8.06
C THR A 249 3.21 -21.09 9.19
N PRO A 250 3.94 -20.34 10.02
CA PRO A 250 4.67 -20.90 11.16
C PRO A 250 3.78 -21.70 12.14
N GLY A 251 2.47 -21.43 12.16
CA GLY A 251 1.47 -22.13 12.97
C GLY A 251 0.84 -23.36 12.30
N GLY A 252 1.36 -23.84 11.17
CA GLY A 252 0.84 -25.03 10.48
C GLY A 252 -0.41 -24.79 9.62
N GLY A 253 -0.96 -23.58 9.60
CA GLY A 253 -2.03 -23.16 8.69
C GLY A 253 -1.50 -22.74 7.32
N ARG A 254 -2.40 -22.36 6.41
CA ARG A 254 -2.06 -21.78 5.11
C ARG A 254 -2.01 -20.26 5.17
N HIS A 255 -1.18 -19.67 4.32
CA HIS A 255 -1.01 -18.22 4.26
C HIS A 255 -2.26 -17.56 3.66
N VAL A 256 -2.86 -16.62 4.40
CA VAL A 256 -3.98 -15.81 3.94
C VAL A 256 -3.50 -14.79 2.91
N VAL A 257 -4.01 -14.90 1.70
CA VAL A 257 -3.70 -14.00 0.57
C VAL A 257 -4.61 -12.79 0.57
N SER A 258 -5.88 -13.00 0.90
CA SER A 258 -6.88 -11.94 0.90
C SER A 258 -7.98 -12.29 1.89
N GLN A 259 -8.43 -11.31 2.65
CA GLN A 259 -9.46 -11.47 3.67
C GLN A 259 -10.51 -10.38 3.44
N ARG A 260 -11.79 -10.74 3.54
CA ARG A 260 -12.89 -9.82 3.31
C ARG A 260 -13.96 -9.98 4.37
N LEU A 261 -14.42 -8.83 4.85
CA LEU A 261 -15.70 -8.68 5.52
C LEU A 261 -16.78 -8.46 4.45
N GLN A 262 -17.88 -9.19 4.55
CA GLN A 262 -19.02 -9.14 3.65
C GLN A 262 -20.29 -8.97 4.45
N PHE A 263 -21.28 -8.39 3.79
CA PHE A 263 -22.56 -8.03 4.37
C PHE A 263 -23.65 -8.71 3.57
N VAL A 264 -24.45 -9.53 4.24
CA VAL A 264 -25.59 -10.23 3.62
C VAL A 264 -26.84 -9.76 4.33
N GLU A 265 -27.79 -9.24 3.58
CA GLU A 265 -29.11 -8.93 4.11
C GLU A 265 -30.12 -9.99 3.67
N ILE A 266 -31.02 -10.32 4.59
CA ILE A 266 -32.11 -11.26 4.37
C ILE A 266 -33.41 -10.53 4.77
N PRO A 267 -34.33 -10.26 3.83
CA PRO A 267 -35.65 -9.75 4.15
C PRO A 267 -36.39 -10.70 5.10
N LEU A 268 -37.05 -10.15 6.11
CA LEU A 268 -37.83 -10.91 7.10
C LEU A 268 -39.32 -10.85 6.76
N GLY A 269 -40.09 -11.85 7.23
CA GLY A 269 -41.54 -11.87 7.06
C GLY A 269 -42.07 -12.25 5.67
N SER A 270 -41.20 -12.71 4.76
CA SER A 270 -41.60 -13.26 3.46
C SER A 270 -41.13 -14.71 3.31
N ASP A 271 -42.02 -15.62 2.89
CA ASP A 271 -41.67 -17.03 2.62
C ASP A 271 -40.61 -17.18 1.51
N ASP A 272 -40.46 -16.17 0.62
CA ASP A 272 -39.47 -16.10 -0.46
C ASP A 272 -38.25 -15.21 -0.11
N ALA A 273 -37.89 -15.11 1.17
CA ALA A 273 -36.76 -14.31 1.64
C ALA A 273 -35.45 -14.72 0.94
N THR A 274 -35.04 -13.95 -0.06
CA THR A 274 -33.82 -14.21 -0.84
C THR A 274 -32.66 -13.41 -0.25
N PRO A 275 -31.56 -14.06 0.16
CA PRO A 275 -30.39 -13.36 0.64
C PRO A 275 -29.75 -12.54 -0.49
N GLN A 276 -29.30 -11.33 -0.15
CA GLN A 276 -28.63 -10.46 -1.09
C GLN A 276 -27.40 -9.79 -0.48
N HIS A 277 -26.48 -9.37 -1.36
CA HIS A 277 -25.28 -8.65 -0.96
C HIS A 277 -25.62 -7.21 -0.57
N ALA A 278 -25.43 -6.87 0.70
CA ALA A 278 -25.82 -5.57 1.26
C ALA A 278 -24.79 -4.44 1.04
N GLY A 279 -23.87 -4.60 0.08
CA GLY A 279 -22.85 -3.60 -0.22
C GLY A 279 -21.71 -3.56 0.81
N TYR A 280 -21.10 -2.38 0.97
CA TYR A 280 -19.95 -2.18 1.86
C TYR A 280 -20.36 -1.44 3.12
N ALA A 281 -20.37 -2.14 4.25
CA ALA A 281 -20.67 -1.60 5.57
C ALA A 281 -21.91 -0.69 5.58
N PRO A 282 -23.07 -1.20 5.11
CA PRO A 282 -24.27 -0.38 4.92
C PRO A 282 -24.78 0.23 6.24
N TYR A 283 -24.49 -0.45 7.35
CA TYR A 283 -24.88 -0.06 8.70
C TYR A 283 -24.21 1.20 9.24
N LEU A 284 -23.18 1.74 8.56
CA LEU A 284 -22.44 2.90 9.07
C LEU A 284 -23.29 4.18 9.12
N ASP A 285 -24.30 4.28 8.25
CA ASP A 285 -25.24 5.39 8.19
C ASP A 285 -26.54 5.11 8.97
N TYR A 286 -26.68 3.93 9.57
CA TYR A 286 -27.89 3.58 10.32
C TYR A 286 -27.85 4.18 11.72
N ARG A 287 -29.01 4.63 12.20
CA ARG A 287 -29.13 5.15 13.57
C ARG A 287 -29.54 4.06 14.56
N PRO A 288 -29.22 4.22 15.85
CA PRO A 288 -29.84 3.41 16.89
C PRO A 288 -31.36 3.64 16.93
N LEU A 289 -32.06 2.65 17.47
CA LEU A 289 -33.48 2.73 17.75
C LEU A 289 -33.80 3.85 18.76
N ALA A 290 -34.79 4.69 18.47
CA ALA A 290 -35.19 5.79 19.33
C ALA A 290 -36.10 5.33 20.49
N GLU A 291 -36.18 6.15 21.53
CA GLU A 291 -37.11 5.92 22.65
C GLU A 291 -38.56 5.88 22.12
N GLY A 292 -39.25 4.77 22.36
CA GLY A 292 -40.63 4.54 21.91
C GLY A 292 -40.79 3.64 20.69
N GLU A 293 -39.74 3.44 19.88
CA GLU A 293 -39.81 2.55 18.70
C GLU A 293 -39.69 1.06 19.07
N GLN A 294 -39.16 0.75 20.25
CA GLN A 294 -38.98 -0.62 20.76
C GLN A 294 -40.27 -1.44 20.77
N GLY A 295 -41.40 -0.82 21.08
CA GLY A 295 -42.70 -1.50 21.16
C GLY A 295 -43.19 -2.04 19.81
N LEU A 296 -42.71 -1.47 18.70
CA LEU A 296 -43.11 -1.85 17.34
C LEU A 296 -42.42 -3.13 16.85
N LEU A 297 -41.33 -3.55 17.52
CA LEU A 297 -40.41 -4.56 17.00
C LEU A 297 -40.49 -5.91 17.73
N ALA A 298 -41.32 -6.03 18.77
CA ALA A 298 -41.33 -7.18 19.66
C ALA A 298 -41.58 -8.53 18.95
N SER A 299 -42.46 -8.57 17.96
CA SER A 299 -42.76 -9.80 17.20
C SER A 299 -41.64 -10.17 16.23
N ALA A 300 -41.08 -9.19 15.52
CA ALA A 300 -40.01 -9.42 14.55
C ALA A 300 -38.68 -9.81 15.22
N VAL A 301 -38.39 -9.23 16.39
CA VAL A 301 -37.22 -9.60 17.19
C VAL A 301 -37.33 -11.05 17.70
N ALA A 302 -38.53 -11.50 18.08
CA ALA A 302 -38.76 -12.89 18.48
C ALA A 302 -38.53 -13.89 17.33
N GLU A 303 -38.92 -13.52 16.11
CA GLU A 303 -38.67 -14.32 14.90
C GLU A 303 -37.17 -14.44 14.61
N VAL A 304 -36.41 -13.34 14.67
CA VAL A 304 -34.95 -13.33 14.47
C VAL A 304 -34.19 -14.02 15.60
N LEU A 305 -34.65 -13.97 16.85
CA LEU A 305 -33.96 -14.65 17.96
C LEU A 305 -34.10 -16.18 17.93
N SER A 306 -34.94 -16.72 17.05
CA SER A 306 -35.14 -18.17 16.86
C SER A 306 -34.18 -18.81 15.85
N THR A 307 -33.29 -18.03 15.20
CA THR A 307 -32.70 -18.40 13.92
C THR A 307 -31.25 -18.88 13.97
N GLN A 308 -31.03 -20.16 14.29
CA GLN A 308 -29.89 -20.88 13.71
C GLN A 308 -30.03 -21.00 12.17
N ALA A 309 -31.27 -21.02 11.65
CA ALA A 309 -31.55 -21.19 10.24
C ALA A 309 -31.10 -20.01 9.34
N LEU A 310 -31.20 -18.76 9.80
CA LEU A 310 -30.81 -17.59 8.99
C LEU A 310 -29.29 -17.46 8.83
N GLU A 311 -28.52 -17.79 9.86
CA GLU A 311 -27.05 -17.83 9.76
C GLU A 311 -26.59 -18.83 8.70
N GLU A 312 -27.16 -20.04 8.69
CA GLU A 312 -26.86 -21.07 7.69
C GLU A 312 -27.21 -20.59 6.28
N VAL A 313 -28.35 -19.92 6.11
CA VAL A 313 -28.78 -19.34 4.82
C VAL A 313 -27.80 -18.25 4.35
N ALA A 314 -27.37 -17.36 5.25
CA ALA A 314 -26.41 -16.30 4.93
C ALA A 314 -25.04 -16.88 4.52
N VAL A 315 -24.54 -17.87 5.28
CA VAL A 315 -23.29 -18.58 4.98
C VAL A 315 -23.38 -19.32 3.64
N ALA A 316 -24.48 -20.05 3.40
CA ALA A 316 -24.69 -20.78 2.16
C ALA A 316 -24.75 -19.84 0.94
N TYR A 317 -25.38 -18.66 1.07
CA TYR A 317 -25.39 -17.64 0.04
C TYR A 317 -23.98 -17.09 -0.23
N ALA A 318 -23.21 -16.78 0.83
CA ALA A 318 -21.85 -16.27 0.69
C ALA A 318 -20.95 -17.29 -0.01
N ILE A 319 -21.01 -18.57 0.37
CA ILE A 319 -20.25 -19.65 -0.27
C ILE A 319 -20.62 -19.81 -1.75
N ARG A 320 -21.90 -19.70 -2.09
CA ARG A 320 -22.39 -19.91 -3.47
C ARG A 320 -22.08 -18.73 -4.39
N THR A 321 -22.14 -17.51 -3.88
CA THR A 321 -22.15 -16.29 -4.72
C THR A 321 -20.91 -15.42 -4.47
N LEU A 322 -20.68 -15.05 -3.21
CA LEU A 322 -19.72 -14.01 -2.86
C LEU A 322 -18.27 -14.49 -2.81
N VAL A 323 -18.04 -15.69 -2.28
CA VAL A 323 -16.71 -16.31 -2.18
C VAL A 323 -16.14 -16.64 -3.57
N PRO A 324 -16.91 -17.22 -4.53
CA PRO A 324 -16.41 -17.47 -5.88
C PRO A 324 -16.05 -16.20 -6.66
N GLU A 325 -16.78 -15.10 -6.44
CA GLU A 325 -16.44 -13.79 -6.99
C GLU A 325 -15.11 -13.28 -6.44
N HIS A 326 -14.94 -13.29 -5.12
CA HIS A 326 -13.68 -12.92 -4.49
C HIS A 326 -12.51 -13.79 -4.99
N LEU A 327 -12.72 -15.09 -5.13
CA LEU A 327 -11.71 -16.02 -5.63
C LEU A 327 -11.31 -15.72 -7.08
N ARG A 328 -12.26 -15.41 -7.96
CA ARG A 328 -11.97 -15.00 -9.34
C ARG A 328 -11.15 -13.72 -9.38
N GLU A 329 -11.50 -12.71 -8.58
CA GLU A 329 -10.75 -11.46 -8.50
C GLU A 329 -9.30 -11.70 -8.05
N VAL A 330 -9.09 -12.48 -6.99
CA VAL A 330 -7.74 -12.78 -6.49
C VAL A 330 -6.93 -13.57 -7.52
N ARG A 331 -7.54 -14.55 -8.19
CA ARG A 331 -6.86 -15.35 -9.23
C ARG A 331 -6.44 -14.53 -10.46
N GLN A 332 -7.18 -13.47 -10.81
CA GLN A 332 -6.82 -12.60 -11.92
C GLN A 332 -5.66 -11.66 -11.59
N VAL A 333 -5.63 -11.11 -10.38
CA VAL A 333 -4.62 -10.10 -9.97
C VAL A 333 -3.31 -10.74 -9.50
N LYS A 334 -3.38 -11.90 -8.84
CA LYS A 334 -2.23 -12.49 -8.13
C LYS A 334 -1.03 -12.84 -9.03
N PRO A 335 -1.20 -13.46 -10.22
CA PRO A 335 -0.05 -13.83 -11.07
C PRO A 335 0.80 -12.60 -11.44
N ALA A 336 0.15 -11.52 -11.91
CA ALA A 336 0.83 -10.28 -12.26
C ALA A 336 1.59 -9.66 -11.07
N LEU A 337 1.01 -9.72 -9.87
CA LEU A 337 1.66 -9.23 -8.65
C LEU A 337 2.89 -10.09 -8.27
N ILE A 338 2.80 -11.41 -8.41
CA ILE A 338 3.91 -12.34 -8.18
C ILE A 338 5.05 -12.05 -9.15
N ASP A 339 4.76 -11.93 -10.44
CA ASP A 339 5.77 -11.66 -11.47
C ASP A 339 6.46 -10.31 -11.26
N LYS A 340 5.68 -9.28 -10.92
CA LYS A 340 6.23 -7.96 -10.54
C LYS A 340 7.14 -8.04 -9.32
N THR A 341 6.71 -8.79 -8.30
CA THR A 341 7.51 -9.00 -7.09
C THR A 341 8.78 -9.79 -7.40
N ARG A 342 8.70 -10.81 -8.25
CA ARG A 342 9.83 -11.64 -8.70
C ARG A 342 10.87 -10.78 -9.41
N ALA A 343 10.45 -9.97 -10.37
CA ALA A 343 11.32 -9.05 -11.11
C ALA A 343 12.02 -8.05 -10.18
N ALA A 344 11.28 -7.45 -9.23
CA ALA A 344 11.83 -6.49 -8.27
C ALA A 344 12.84 -7.13 -7.30
N VAL A 345 12.53 -8.33 -6.79
CA VAL A 345 13.43 -9.09 -5.91
C VAL A 345 14.70 -9.48 -6.64
N HIS A 346 14.58 -10.02 -7.86
CA HIS A 346 15.72 -10.36 -8.71
C HIS A 346 16.61 -9.14 -8.98
N ALA A 347 16.03 -8.05 -9.50
CA ALA A 347 16.77 -6.84 -9.83
C ALA A 347 17.53 -6.26 -8.62
N ARG A 348 16.91 -6.25 -7.44
CA ARG A 348 17.53 -5.74 -6.21
C ARG A 348 18.62 -6.67 -5.69
N LEU A 349 18.29 -7.95 -5.45
CA LEU A 349 19.21 -8.87 -4.77
C LEU A 349 20.40 -9.21 -5.66
N THR A 350 20.22 -9.43 -6.96
CA THR A 350 21.33 -9.68 -7.88
C THR A 350 22.31 -8.49 -7.91
N LYS A 351 21.81 -7.25 -7.85
CA LYS A 351 22.67 -6.06 -7.78
C LYS A 351 23.46 -6.01 -6.47
N GLU A 352 22.83 -6.30 -5.34
CA GLU A 352 23.51 -6.33 -4.03
C GLU A 352 24.53 -7.49 -3.96
N ILE A 353 24.20 -8.67 -4.46
CA ILE A 353 25.10 -9.85 -4.53
C ILE A 353 26.33 -9.50 -5.37
N ASN A 354 26.14 -9.03 -6.60
CA ASN A 354 27.25 -8.66 -7.49
C ASN A 354 28.15 -7.57 -6.87
N HIS A 355 27.56 -6.62 -6.12
CA HIS A 355 28.33 -5.61 -5.41
C HIS A 355 29.23 -6.22 -4.33
N TRP A 356 28.69 -7.09 -3.49
CA TRP A 356 29.45 -7.73 -2.42
C TRP A 356 30.48 -8.74 -2.95
N ASP A 357 30.18 -9.46 -4.03
CA ASP A 357 31.13 -10.35 -4.69
C ASP A 357 32.32 -9.59 -5.28
N HIS A 358 32.05 -8.51 -6.03
CA HIS A 358 33.12 -7.65 -6.53
C HIS A 358 33.95 -7.08 -5.38
N ARG A 359 33.29 -6.65 -4.30
CA ARG A 359 33.98 -6.11 -3.12
C ARG A 359 34.83 -7.15 -2.41
N ALA A 360 34.39 -8.40 -2.36
CA ALA A 360 35.14 -9.50 -1.76
C ALA A 360 36.44 -9.76 -2.54
N GLU A 361 36.39 -9.79 -3.88
CA GLU A 361 37.58 -9.96 -4.72
C GLU A 361 38.55 -8.77 -4.63
N GLU A 362 38.05 -7.52 -4.58
CA GLU A 362 38.90 -6.35 -4.34
C GLU A 362 39.65 -6.43 -2.99
N LEU A 363 38.94 -6.82 -1.93
CA LEU A 363 39.53 -6.96 -0.60
C LEU A 363 40.55 -8.10 -0.56
N LYS A 364 40.25 -9.21 -1.23
CA LYS A 364 41.17 -10.36 -1.35
C LYS A 364 42.45 -9.97 -2.08
N ALA A 365 42.34 -9.21 -3.18
CA ALA A 365 43.49 -8.67 -3.89
C ALA A 365 44.31 -7.72 -3.00
N ALA A 366 43.67 -6.80 -2.28
CA ALA A 366 44.34 -5.88 -1.36
C ALA A 366 45.03 -6.59 -0.17
N GLU A 367 44.40 -7.62 0.39
CA GLU A 367 44.96 -8.49 1.43
C GLU A 367 46.19 -9.24 0.91
N SER A 368 46.11 -9.81 -0.29
CA SER A 368 47.24 -10.50 -0.94
C SER A 368 48.40 -9.56 -1.26
N ALA A 369 48.12 -8.28 -1.50
CA ALA A 369 49.10 -7.22 -1.71
C ALA A 369 49.61 -6.59 -0.39
N GLY A 370 49.26 -7.15 0.77
CA GLY A 370 49.76 -6.70 2.07
C GLY A 370 49.13 -5.41 2.61
N ARG A 371 47.95 -5.00 2.09
CA ARG A 371 47.19 -3.83 2.56
C ARG A 371 45.86 -4.28 3.20
N PRO A 372 45.89 -4.90 4.39
CA PRO A 372 44.68 -5.37 5.05
C PRO A 372 43.80 -4.21 5.53
N ASN A 373 42.49 -4.35 5.35
CA ASN A 373 41.50 -3.40 5.87
C ASN A 373 41.03 -3.84 7.27
N ALA A 374 41.14 -2.96 8.27
CA ALA A 374 40.88 -3.30 9.68
C ALA A 374 39.39 -3.54 10.03
N LYS A 375 38.44 -3.09 9.19
CA LYS A 375 36.99 -3.17 9.48
C LYS A 375 36.22 -4.19 8.65
N LEU A 376 36.75 -4.62 7.50
CA LEU A 376 36.06 -5.53 6.58
C LEU A 376 37.10 -6.32 5.81
N ASN A 377 37.09 -7.66 5.97
CA ASN A 377 37.95 -8.57 5.22
C ASN A 377 37.19 -9.24 4.06
N SER A 378 37.93 -9.86 3.15
CA SER A 378 37.38 -10.58 1.99
C SER A 378 36.37 -11.67 2.40
N GLY A 379 36.65 -12.41 3.48
CA GLY A 379 35.78 -13.47 4.00
C GLY A 379 34.40 -12.97 4.46
N LEU A 380 34.34 -11.86 5.20
CA LEU A 380 33.08 -11.25 5.65
C LEU A 380 32.27 -10.67 4.49
N ALA A 381 32.94 -10.09 3.50
CA ALA A 381 32.27 -9.61 2.29
C ALA A 381 31.67 -10.78 1.49
N ARG A 382 32.39 -11.91 1.38
CA ARG A 382 31.91 -13.12 0.73
C ARG A 382 30.73 -13.75 1.49
N GLN A 383 30.83 -13.85 2.81
CA GLN A 383 29.74 -14.33 3.66
C GLN A 383 28.45 -13.51 3.45
N ARG A 384 28.56 -12.18 3.32
CA ARG A 384 27.40 -11.32 3.01
C ARG A 384 26.79 -11.62 1.65
N ALA A 385 27.61 -11.88 0.63
CA ALA A 385 27.11 -12.29 -0.69
C ALA A 385 26.37 -13.63 -0.61
N ASP A 386 26.93 -14.62 0.10
CA ASP A 386 26.31 -15.93 0.29
C ASP A 386 24.99 -15.84 1.08
N GLU A 387 24.91 -15.00 2.11
CA GLU A 387 23.68 -14.72 2.86
C GLU A 387 22.60 -14.11 1.97
N LEU A 388 22.96 -13.17 1.10
CA LEU A 388 22.04 -12.55 0.14
C LEU A 388 21.59 -13.57 -0.92
N GLN A 389 22.47 -14.46 -1.37
CA GLN A 389 22.15 -15.55 -2.29
C GLN A 389 21.12 -16.51 -1.65
N GLY A 390 21.33 -16.89 -0.39
CA GLY A 390 20.38 -17.74 0.35
C GLY A 390 19.04 -17.04 0.63
N ARG A 391 19.03 -15.70 0.79
CA ARG A 391 17.78 -14.93 0.86
C ARG A 391 17.06 -14.88 -0.49
N TYR A 392 17.81 -14.71 -1.59
CA TYR A 392 17.28 -14.71 -2.94
C TYR A 392 16.60 -16.05 -3.25
N GLN A 393 17.29 -17.18 -3.04
CA GLN A 393 16.74 -18.52 -3.28
C GLN A 393 15.45 -18.77 -2.51
N ARG A 394 15.48 -18.55 -1.17
CA ARG A 394 14.29 -18.69 -0.33
C ARG A 394 13.12 -17.82 -0.82
N ARG A 395 13.40 -16.57 -1.20
CA ARG A 395 12.34 -15.67 -1.67
C ARG A 395 11.75 -16.10 -3.01
N MET A 396 12.55 -16.67 -3.91
CA MET A 396 12.07 -17.21 -5.18
C MET A 396 11.21 -18.46 -4.97
N GLU A 397 11.64 -19.37 -4.11
CA GLU A 397 10.86 -20.55 -3.70
C GLU A 397 9.52 -20.17 -3.07
N GLU A 398 9.50 -19.16 -2.20
CA GLU A 398 8.26 -18.62 -1.62
C GLU A 398 7.30 -18.09 -2.70
N LEU A 399 7.82 -17.39 -3.71
CA LEU A 399 7.01 -16.87 -4.82
C LEU A 399 6.49 -17.99 -5.74
N ASP A 400 7.29 -19.03 -5.95
CA ASP A 400 6.87 -20.22 -6.69
C ASP A 400 5.74 -20.96 -5.96
N GLN A 401 5.86 -21.17 -4.65
CA GLN A 401 4.78 -21.75 -3.83
C GLN A 401 3.52 -20.86 -3.82
N GLY A 402 3.70 -19.54 -3.78
CA GLY A 402 2.62 -18.57 -3.86
C GLY A 402 1.91 -18.55 -5.21
N SER A 403 2.57 -19.00 -6.29
CA SER A 403 1.97 -19.11 -7.63
C SER A 403 1.04 -20.33 -7.78
N GLY A 404 1.07 -21.26 -6.81
CA GLY A 404 0.20 -22.43 -6.78
C GLY A 404 -1.29 -22.12 -6.58
N SER A 405 -2.12 -23.18 -6.54
CA SER A 405 -3.57 -23.06 -6.45
C SER A 405 -4.01 -22.29 -5.19
N VAL A 406 -4.94 -21.36 -5.41
CA VAL A 406 -5.56 -20.56 -4.35
C VAL A 406 -6.89 -21.21 -3.98
N THR A 407 -7.12 -21.39 -2.68
CA THR A 407 -8.32 -22.01 -2.11
C THR A 407 -9.04 -21.01 -1.20
N PRO A 408 -10.38 -20.92 -1.28
CA PRO A 408 -11.17 -20.10 -0.38
C PRO A 408 -11.20 -20.65 1.04
#